data_AF-A0AAV5EYF6-F1
#
_entry.id   AF-A0AAV5EYF6-F1
#
_cell.length_a   1.000
_cell.length_b   1.000
_cell.length_c   1.000
_cell.angle_alpha   90.00
_cell.angle_beta   90.00
_cell.angle_gamma   90.00
#
_symmetry.space_group_name_H-M   'P 1'
#
loop_
_entity.id
_entity.type
_entity.pdbx_description
1 polymer ?
#
loop_
_entity_poly.entity_id
_entity_poly.type
_entity_poly.pdbx_seq_one_letter_code
_entity_poly.pdbx_strand_id
1 'polypeptide(L)'
;MARLSGAAVLLILVVPLFMYTFALFVGIQLGRAVERNPDSVNVVSVKGVVQFFAEPRGVASVGPWGGSGGQPFYMRDQSAPLLRSITLYYSSVIHSLACEYSLAGDGSLNRMAGPWGLPHSFGSRAVRAMIELSAGEHVTAMEGTMAHFGSVPDVVITSLTFRTSAGRMYGPYGSESGARFSIPAAGHYCIVGFWGRSGWLLDSIGVYMKPSCTSKRTNKQYPPPYVVRDRSSNVY
;
A
#
# COMPACT_ATOMS: atom_id res chain seq x y z
N MET A 1 -63.42 31.26 -0.14
CA MET A 1 -62.14 31.00 0.56
C MET A 1 -62.00 29.50 0.76
N ALA A 2 -61.10 28.83 0.03
CA ALA A 2 -60.86 27.40 0.24
C ALA A 2 -60.06 27.20 1.54
N ARG A 3 -60.59 26.42 2.49
CA ARG A 3 -59.87 26.02 3.71
C ARG A 3 -59.14 24.72 3.42
N LEU A 4 -57.81 24.78 3.30
CA LEU A 4 -56.97 23.58 3.17
C LEU A 4 -57.00 22.80 4.48
N SER A 5 -57.25 21.49 4.40
CA SER A 5 -57.20 20.60 5.58
C SER A 5 -55.76 20.44 6.06
N GLY A 6 -55.56 20.14 7.36
CA GLY A 6 -54.21 19.94 7.91
C GLY A 6 -53.41 18.85 7.18
N ALA A 7 -54.10 17.82 6.66
CA ALA A 7 -53.49 16.79 5.82
C ALA A 7 -53.02 17.33 4.46
N ALA A 8 -53.78 18.24 3.85
CA ALA A 8 -53.39 18.88 2.59
C ALA A 8 -52.15 19.76 2.79
N VAL A 9 -52.05 20.50 3.90
CA VAL A 9 -50.88 21.30 4.24
C VAL A 9 -49.65 20.43 4.48
N LEU A 10 -49.81 19.29 5.18
CA LEU A 10 -48.72 18.35 5.42
C LEU A 10 -48.19 17.74 4.11
N LEU A 11 -49.07 17.32 3.20
CA LEU A 11 -48.65 16.79 1.90
C LEU A 11 -47.91 17.84 1.06
N ILE A 12 -48.38 19.10 1.09
CA ILE A 12 -47.73 20.20 0.38
C ILE A 12 -46.34 20.50 0.93
N LEU A 13 -46.05 20.21 2.20
CA LEU A 13 -44.72 20.45 2.78
C LEU A 13 -43.78 19.23 2.68
N VAL A 14 -44.31 18.02 2.87
CA VAL A 14 -43.50 16.79 2.91
C VAL A 14 -43.09 16.35 1.50
N VAL A 15 -43.97 16.46 0.51
CA VAL A 15 -43.68 16.03 -0.86
C VAL A 15 -42.54 16.85 -1.49
N PRO A 16 -42.51 18.19 -1.40
CA PRO A 16 -41.38 18.96 -1.93
C PRO A 16 -40.09 18.73 -1.16
N LEU A 17 -40.15 18.52 0.16
CA LEU A 17 -38.96 18.25 0.96
C LEU A 17 -38.32 16.91 0.54
N PHE A 18 -39.15 15.88 0.31
CA PHE A 18 -38.68 14.58 -0.19
C PHE A 18 -38.19 14.66 -1.64
N MET A 19 -38.83 15.46 -2.49
CA MET A 19 -38.36 15.70 -3.86
C MET A 19 -37.01 16.43 -3.89
N TYR A 20 -36.79 17.40 -3.00
CA TYR A 20 -35.52 18.12 -2.89
C TYR A 20 -34.39 17.25 -2.35
N THR A 21 -34.65 16.38 -1.38
CA THR A 21 -33.63 15.44 -0.88
C THR A 21 -33.25 14.41 -1.93
N PHE A 22 -34.23 13.91 -2.70
CA PHE A 22 -33.96 13.00 -3.81
C PHE A 22 -33.20 13.68 -4.96
N ALA A 23 -33.54 14.94 -5.29
CA ALA A 23 -32.82 15.73 -6.30
C ALA A 23 -31.37 16.03 -5.90
N LEU A 24 -31.08 16.29 -4.62
CA LEU A 24 -29.71 16.44 -4.13
C LEU A 24 -28.90 15.13 -4.23
N PHE A 25 -29.51 13.98 -3.94
CA PHE A 25 -28.84 12.68 -4.09
C PHE A 25 -28.58 12.33 -5.56
N VAL A 26 -29.52 12.59 -6.47
CA VAL A 26 -29.32 12.38 -7.92
C VAL A 26 -28.31 13.38 -8.49
N GLY A 27 -28.34 14.64 -8.04
CA GLY A 27 -27.40 15.68 -8.46
C GLY A 27 -25.95 15.39 -8.06
N ILE A 28 -25.71 14.80 -6.88
CA ILE A 28 -24.36 14.40 -6.45
C ILE A 28 -23.82 13.23 -7.31
N GLN A 29 -24.69 12.33 -7.77
CA GLN A 29 -24.29 11.23 -8.65
C GLN A 29 -24.09 11.67 -10.11
N LEU A 30 -24.88 12.63 -10.60
CA LEU A 30 -24.73 13.18 -11.94
C LEU A 30 -23.58 14.18 -12.05
N GLY A 31 -23.31 14.96 -11.00
CA GLY A 31 -22.16 15.89 -10.93
C GLY A 31 -20.80 15.19 -11.00
N ARG A 32 -20.74 13.89 -10.66
CA ARG A 32 -19.54 13.05 -10.84
C ARG A 32 -19.44 12.38 -12.21
N ALA A 33 -20.51 12.37 -12.99
CA ALA A 33 -20.56 11.75 -14.31
C ALA A 33 -20.33 12.74 -15.47
N VAL A 34 -20.50 14.05 -15.24
CA VAL A 34 -20.35 15.10 -16.27
C VAL A 34 -18.91 15.63 -16.43
N GLU A 35 -17.95 15.18 -15.61
CA GLU A 35 -16.52 15.50 -15.80
C GLU A 35 -15.78 14.49 -16.69
N ARG A 36 -16.51 13.81 -17.58
CA ARG A 36 -15.94 13.00 -18.66
C ARG A 36 -16.72 13.23 -19.95
N ASN A 37 -16.29 14.21 -20.73
CA ASN A 37 -16.36 14.11 -22.18
C ASN A 37 -15.04 14.65 -22.79
N PRO A 38 -14.47 13.95 -23.78
CA PRO A 38 -13.16 14.27 -24.33
C PRO A 38 -13.29 15.33 -25.44
N ASP A 39 -12.14 15.83 -25.88
CA ASP A 39 -11.94 16.67 -27.08
C ASP A 39 -12.04 18.18 -26.88
N SER A 40 -11.04 18.73 -26.18
CA SER A 40 -10.44 20.00 -26.60
C SER A 40 -8.94 19.93 -26.37
N VAL A 41 -8.20 19.67 -27.45
CA VAL A 41 -6.75 19.80 -27.54
C VAL A 41 -6.40 21.25 -27.21
N ASN A 42 -5.79 21.47 -26.05
CA ASN A 42 -5.04 22.68 -25.76
C ASN A 42 -3.68 22.26 -25.21
N VAL A 43 -2.67 22.47 -26.04
CA VAL A 43 -1.25 22.33 -25.71
C VAL A 43 -0.93 23.38 -24.65
N VAL A 44 -1.01 22.99 -23.36
CA VAL A 44 -0.51 23.79 -22.25
C VAL A 44 0.71 23.08 -21.68
N SER A 45 1.86 23.56 -22.17
CA SER A 45 3.19 23.50 -21.60
C SER A 45 3.36 22.65 -20.34
N VAL A 46 4.01 21.50 -20.54
CA VAL A 46 4.55 20.59 -19.53
C VAL A 46 5.50 21.34 -18.59
N LYS A 47 4.97 22.01 -17.56
CA LYS A 47 5.70 22.58 -16.41
C LYS A 47 4.69 23.17 -15.42
N GLY A 48 4.15 22.33 -14.53
CA GLY A 48 3.51 22.84 -13.31
C GLY A 48 2.10 22.35 -13.02
N VAL A 49 1.91 21.03 -12.85
CA VAL A 49 1.23 20.44 -11.67
C VAL A 49 1.86 19.06 -11.45
N VAL A 50 3.17 19.04 -11.17
CA VAL A 50 3.76 17.88 -10.52
C VAL A 50 3.53 18.12 -9.04
N GLN A 51 2.36 17.71 -8.55
CA GLN A 51 2.23 17.46 -7.12
C GLN A 51 3.19 16.30 -6.86
N PHE A 52 4.39 16.63 -6.38
CA PHE A 52 5.47 15.69 -6.12
C PHE A 52 5.05 14.73 -5.01
N PHE A 53 4.29 13.70 -5.38
CA PHE A 53 4.18 12.46 -4.64
C PHE A 53 5.49 11.69 -4.84
N ALA A 54 6.57 12.19 -4.23
CA ALA A 54 7.85 11.53 -4.32
C ALA A 54 7.72 10.16 -3.65
N GLU A 55 7.85 9.08 -4.44
CA GLU A 55 8.21 7.76 -3.92
C GLU A 55 9.48 7.90 -3.05
N PRO A 56 9.68 7.03 -2.03
CA PRO A 56 10.96 7.01 -1.33
C PRO A 56 12.07 6.91 -2.37
N ARG A 57 13.08 7.77 -2.31
CA ARG A 57 14.06 7.90 -3.40
C ARG A 57 14.68 6.54 -3.76
N GLY A 58 14.62 6.17 -5.04
CA GLY A 58 15.20 4.92 -5.55
C GLY A 58 14.36 3.67 -5.30
N VAL A 59 13.06 3.83 -5.06
CA VAL A 59 12.09 2.74 -4.86
C VAL A 59 11.09 2.75 -6.02
N ALA A 60 10.79 1.58 -6.58
CA ALA A 60 9.75 1.39 -7.59
C ALA A 60 8.48 0.82 -6.95
N SER A 61 7.30 1.28 -7.36
CA SER A 61 6.02 0.69 -6.97
C SER A 61 5.52 -0.33 -8.00
N VAL A 62 4.95 -1.43 -7.53
CA VAL A 62 4.29 -2.45 -8.38
C VAL A 62 2.92 -2.80 -7.80
N GLY A 63 1.92 -2.92 -8.66
CA GLY A 63 0.52 -3.14 -8.30
C GLY A 63 -0.36 -1.90 -8.50
N PRO A 64 -1.51 -1.79 -7.80
CA PRO A 64 -2.01 -2.74 -6.81
C PRO A 64 -2.80 -3.87 -7.48
N TRP A 65 -2.82 -5.04 -6.83
CA TRP A 65 -3.74 -6.13 -7.16
C TRP A 65 -4.91 -6.11 -6.18
N GLY A 66 -6.11 -6.43 -6.63
CA GLY A 66 -7.34 -6.43 -5.83
C GLY A 66 -8.41 -5.49 -6.37
N GLY A 67 -9.38 -5.14 -5.52
CA GLY A 67 -10.52 -4.30 -5.90
C GLY A 67 -10.35 -2.81 -5.61
N SER A 68 -11.35 -2.03 -6.04
CA SER A 68 -11.45 -0.58 -5.82
C SER A 68 -12.03 -0.16 -4.48
N GLY A 69 -12.42 -1.11 -3.64
CA GLY A 69 -12.99 -0.89 -2.31
C GLY A 69 -12.05 -0.16 -1.33
N GLY A 70 -12.57 0.16 -0.15
CA GLY A 70 -11.79 0.74 0.94
C GLY A 70 -11.23 2.15 0.68
N GLN A 71 -10.26 2.56 1.49
CA GLN A 71 -9.51 3.81 1.36
C GLN A 71 -8.03 3.52 1.04
N PRO A 72 -7.38 4.37 0.24
CA PRO A 72 -5.99 4.15 -0.12
C PRO A 72 -5.06 4.33 1.09
N PHE A 73 -4.03 3.50 1.17
CA PHE A 73 -2.96 3.62 2.15
C PHE A 73 -1.59 3.54 1.47
N TYR A 74 -0.61 4.20 2.06
CA TYR A 74 0.76 4.23 1.54
C TYR A 74 1.75 4.20 2.70
N MET A 75 2.65 3.22 2.70
CA MET A 75 3.83 3.24 3.55
C MET A 75 4.87 4.17 2.93
N ARG A 76 4.96 5.40 3.43
CA ARG A 76 5.90 6.41 2.93
C ARG A 76 6.80 6.91 4.04
N ASP A 77 8.08 7.05 3.73
CA ASP A 77 9.06 7.71 4.58
C ASP A 77 10.14 8.37 3.72
N GLN A 78 10.94 9.25 4.30
CA GLN A 78 11.98 10.03 3.62
C GLN A 78 13.10 9.15 3.05
N SER A 79 13.27 7.94 3.59
CA SER A 79 14.27 6.95 3.19
C SER A 79 13.64 5.57 3.06
N ALA A 80 14.25 4.69 2.25
CA ALA A 80 13.74 3.34 2.03
C ALA A 80 13.68 2.55 3.35
N PRO A 81 12.48 2.18 3.83
CA PRO A 81 12.33 1.50 5.10
C PRO A 81 12.92 0.08 5.07
N LEU A 82 13.35 -0.38 6.24
CA LEU A 82 13.78 -1.76 6.46
C LEU A 82 12.70 -2.49 7.27
N LEU A 83 11.96 -3.37 6.61
CA LEU A 83 10.94 -4.19 7.26
C LEU A 83 11.57 -5.08 8.34
N ARG A 84 10.91 -5.16 9.49
CA ARG A 84 11.29 -5.99 10.65
C ARG A 84 10.29 -7.09 10.89
N SER A 85 9.01 -6.73 10.88
CA SER A 85 7.94 -7.70 11.01
C SER A 85 6.75 -7.35 10.13
N ILE A 86 6.02 -8.39 9.72
CA ILE A 86 4.75 -8.26 9.02
C ILE A 86 3.71 -9.00 9.86
N THR A 87 2.69 -8.28 10.34
CA THR A 87 1.57 -8.85 11.06
C THR A 87 0.34 -8.89 10.16
N LEU A 88 -0.28 -10.06 10.09
CA LEU A 88 -1.49 -10.34 9.32
C LEU A 88 -2.60 -10.77 10.27
N TYR A 89 -3.81 -10.33 9.98
CA TYR A 89 -5.03 -10.95 10.49
C TYR A 89 -5.77 -11.56 9.31
N TYR A 90 -6.04 -12.86 9.36
CA TYR A 90 -6.66 -13.59 8.25
C TYR A 90 -7.66 -14.64 8.72
N SER A 91 -8.59 -14.99 7.85
CA SER A 91 -9.51 -16.13 8.00
C SER A 91 -9.54 -16.91 6.68
N SER A 92 -10.64 -16.93 5.95
CA SER A 92 -10.68 -17.26 4.52
C SER A 92 -10.21 -16.11 3.63
N VAL A 93 -10.12 -14.90 4.17
CA VAL A 93 -9.63 -13.68 3.51
C VAL A 93 -8.64 -12.91 4.39
N ILE A 94 -7.93 -11.94 3.81
CA ILE A 94 -7.06 -11.05 4.58
C ILE A 94 -7.88 -9.90 5.17
N HIS A 95 -7.95 -9.87 6.50
CA HIS A 95 -8.68 -8.86 7.26
C HIS A 95 -7.84 -7.61 7.49
N SER A 96 -6.58 -7.78 7.88
CA SER A 96 -5.70 -6.67 8.17
C SER A 96 -4.22 -6.99 7.93
N LEU A 97 -3.46 -5.97 7.55
CA LEU A 97 -2.02 -5.99 7.38
C LEU A 97 -1.39 -4.84 8.18
N ALA A 98 -0.35 -5.12 8.95
CA ALA A 98 0.48 -4.13 9.62
C ALA A 98 1.96 -4.52 9.47
N CYS A 99 2.84 -3.53 9.52
CA CYS A 99 4.27 -3.76 9.40
C CYS A 99 5.05 -2.94 10.42
N GLU A 100 6.07 -3.56 11.01
CA GLU A 100 7.11 -2.85 11.74
C GLU A 100 8.30 -2.63 10.83
N TYR A 101 8.89 -1.44 10.89
CA TYR A 101 10.05 -1.10 10.10
C TYR A 101 10.97 -0.16 10.85
N SER A 102 12.21 -0.09 10.40
CA SER A 102 13.20 0.87 10.89
C SER A 102 13.78 1.66 9.72
N LEU A 103 14.19 2.90 9.95
CA LEU A 103 14.92 3.69 8.96
C LEU A 103 16.43 3.58 9.15
N ALA A 104 17.17 3.66 8.04
CA ALA A 104 18.62 3.77 8.10
C ALA A 104 19.03 5.10 8.77
N GLY A 105 19.88 5.02 9.81
CA GLY A 105 20.40 6.19 10.52
C GLY A 105 19.60 6.64 11.74
N ASP A 106 18.38 6.13 11.95
CA ASP A 106 17.47 6.56 13.04
C ASP A 106 17.67 5.76 14.35
N GLY A 107 18.89 5.29 14.61
CA GLY A 107 19.23 4.60 15.87
C GLY A 107 18.44 3.32 16.17
N SER A 108 17.84 2.68 15.17
CA SER A 108 16.94 1.52 15.32
C SER A 108 15.58 1.83 15.99
N LEU A 109 15.07 3.05 15.88
CA LEU A 109 13.69 3.32 16.26
C LEU A 109 12.73 2.49 15.39
N ASN A 110 11.98 1.59 16.03
CA ASN A 110 10.96 0.79 15.37
C ASN A 110 9.71 1.67 15.15
N ARG A 111 9.25 1.74 13.91
CA ARG A 111 8.05 2.45 13.48
C ARG A 111 7.00 1.44 13.05
N MET A 112 5.74 1.81 13.23
CA MET A 112 4.58 1.02 12.80
C MET A 112 3.93 1.63 11.56
N ALA A 113 3.61 0.79 10.59
CA ALA A 113 2.76 1.10 9.45
C ALA A 113 1.48 0.25 9.50
N GLY A 114 0.33 0.87 9.27
CA GLY A 114 -0.97 0.23 9.49
C GLY A 114 -1.43 0.35 10.96
N PRO A 115 -2.40 -0.48 11.40
CA PRO A 115 -3.04 -1.55 10.63
C PRO A 115 -3.89 -1.02 9.47
N TRP A 116 -3.82 -1.70 8.33
CA TRP A 116 -4.68 -1.49 7.18
C TRP A 116 -5.72 -2.59 7.14
N GLY A 117 -7.00 -2.23 7.21
CA GLY A 117 -8.09 -3.18 7.44
C GLY A 117 -8.40 -3.36 8.93
N LEU A 118 -9.39 -4.20 9.25
CA LEU A 118 -9.85 -4.42 10.62
C LEU A 118 -9.61 -5.88 11.04
N PRO A 119 -8.85 -6.15 12.13
CA PRO A 119 -8.61 -7.51 12.63
C PRO A 119 -9.89 -8.32 12.88
N HIS A 120 -11.01 -7.65 13.15
CA HIS A 120 -12.31 -8.27 13.34
C HIS A 120 -13.30 -7.60 12.38
N SER A 121 -13.77 -8.35 11.39
CA SER A 121 -14.79 -7.88 10.45
C SER A 121 -15.62 -9.07 9.93
N PHE A 122 -16.82 -8.77 9.44
CA PHE A 122 -17.75 -9.77 8.88
C PHE A 122 -18.06 -10.96 9.82
N GLY A 123 -18.17 -10.69 11.13
CA GLY A 123 -18.48 -11.70 12.14
C GLY A 123 -17.41 -12.79 12.31
N SER A 124 -16.27 -12.66 11.63
CA SER A 124 -15.19 -13.64 11.65
C SER A 124 -14.13 -13.24 12.68
N ARG A 125 -13.66 -14.21 13.47
CA ARG A 125 -12.51 -14.02 14.35
C ARG A 125 -11.25 -14.37 13.56
N ALA A 126 -10.60 -13.36 13.00
CA ALA A 126 -9.38 -13.55 12.23
C ALA A 126 -8.23 -14.05 13.14
N VAL A 127 -7.43 -14.96 12.60
CA VAL A 127 -6.22 -15.48 13.23
C VAL A 127 -5.07 -14.51 12.97
N ARG A 128 -4.29 -14.21 14.01
CA ARG A 128 -3.08 -13.40 13.89
C ARG A 128 -1.91 -14.29 13.42
N ALA A 129 -1.22 -13.87 12.36
CA ALA A 129 0.11 -14.36 12.00
C ALA A 129 1.12 -13.22 12.08
N MET A 130 2.33 -13.52 12.53
CA MET A 130 3.44 -12.58 12.58
C MET A 130 4.66 -13.21 11.90
N ILE A 131 5.20 -12.51 10.92
CA ILE A 131 6.41 -12.87 10.20
C ILE A 131 7.52 -12.00 10.76
N GLU A 132 8.46 -12.61 11.47
CA GLU A 132 9.65 -11.93 11.97
C GLU A 132 10.82 -12.10 11.00
N LEU A 133 11.41 -10.99 10.56
CA LEU A 133 12.57 -10.98 9.70
C LEU A 133 13.83 -10.86 10.56
N SER A 134 14.76 -11.79 10.35
CA SER A 134 16.07 -11.79 11.01
C SER A 134 16.93 -10.62 10.53
N ALA A 135 18.03 -10.32 11.25
CA ALA A 135 18.92 -9.24 10.86
C ALA A 135 19.48 -9.44 9.43
N GLY A 136 19.23 -8.48 8.54
CA GLY A 136 19.64 -8.52 7.12
C GLY A 136 18.73 -9.36 6.21
N GLU A 137 17.75 -10.06 6.78
CA GLU A 137 16.72 -10.75 6.02
C GLU A 137 15.71 -9.75 5.45
N HIS A 138 15.28 -10.01 4.23
CA HIS A 138 14.30 -9.18 3.53
C HIS A 138 13.36 -10.04 2.71
N VAL A 139 12.18 -9.49 2.44
CA VAL A 139 11.19 -10.13 1.59
C VAL A 139 11.63 -9.99 0.13
N THR A 140 11.68 -11.13 -0.56
CA THR A 140 12.13 -11.24 -1.95
C THR A 140 10.99 -11.49 -2.92
N ALA A 141 9.87 -12.06 -2.45
CA ALA A 141 8.68 -12.26 -3.27
C ALA A 141 7.41 -12.19 -2.43
N MET A 142 6.31 -11.83 -3.10
CA MET A 142 4.96 -11.89 -2.56
C MET A 142 4.04 -12.49 -3.62
N GLU A 143 3.21 -13.42 -3.19
CA GLU A 143 2.20 -14.08 -4.01
C GLU A 143 0.87 -14.03 -3.28
N GLY A 144 -0.22 -14.18 -4.00
CA GLY A 144 -1.53 -14.20 -3.38
C GLY A 144 -2.64 -14.43 -4.37
N THR A 145 -3.85 -14.52 -3.84
CA THR A 145 -5.06 -14.62 -4.65
C THR A 145 -6.08 -13.56 -4.26
N MET A 146 -6.96 -13.25 -5.20
CA MET A 146 -8.00 -12.23 -5.03
C MET A 146 -9.34 -12.74 -5.62
N ALA A 147 -10.41 -12.56 -4.86
CA ALA A 147 -11.77 -12.97 -5.24
C ALA A 147 -12.84 -12.12 -4.54
N HIS A 148 -14.09 -12.28 -4.96
CA HIS A 148 -15.23 -11.76 -4.21
C HIS A 148 -15.42 -12.52 -2.89
N PHE A 149 -15.85 -11.83 -1.84
CA PHE A 149 -16.07 -12.40 -0.53
C PHE A 149 -17.37 -11.93 0.10
N GLY A 150 -18.28 -12.86 0.39
CA GLY A 150 -19.54 -12.58 1.07
C GLY A 150 -20.36 -11.48 0.36
N SER A 151 -20.75 -10.46 1.12
CA SER A 151 -21.50 -9.29 0.62
C SER A 151 -20.60 -8.11 0.24
N VAL A 152 -19.28 -8.30 0.16
CA VAL A 152 -18.36 -7.24 -0.28
C VAL A 152 -18.56 -7.01 -1.78
N PRO A 153 -18.87 -5.78 -2.21
CA PRO A 153 -19.21 -5.49 -3.61
C PRO A 153 -18.02 -5.68 -4.55
N ASP A 154 -16.81 -5.37 -4.07
CA ASP A 154 -15.57 -5.47 -4.84
C ASP A 154 -14.76 -6.72 -4.46
N VAL A 155 -13.81 -7.06 -5.33
CA VAL A 155 -12.80 -8.11 -5.09
C VAL A 155 -11.89 -7.70 -3.92
N VAL A 156 -11.53 -8.67 -3.07
CA VAL A 156 -10.60 -8.49 -1.95
C VAL A 156 -9.44 -9.47 -2.05
N ILE A 157 -8.37 -9.21 -1.29
CA ILE A 157 -7.26 -10.16 -1.15
C ILE A 157 -7.69 -11.33 -0.29
N THR A 158 -7.68 -12.53 -0.88
CA THR A 158 -8.12 -13.75 -0.20
C THR A 158 -6.94 -14.54 0.35
N SER A 159 -5.76 -14.46 -0.28
CA SER A 159 -4.55 -15.05 0.29
C SER A 159 -3.29 -14.23 0.06
N LEU A 160 -2.31 -14.42 0.95
CA LEU A 160 -0.95 -13.88 0.82
C LEU A 160 0.09 -14.91 1.24
N THR A 161 1.15 -15.00 0.44
CA THR A 161 2.35 -15.79 0.70
C THR A 161 3.58 -14.92 0.51
N PHE A 162 4.52 -14.97 1.45
CA PHE A 162 5.77 -14.21 1.40
C PHE A 162 6.96 -15.16 1.34
N ARG A 163 7.96 -14.80 0.53
CA ARG A 163 9.26 -15.49 0.50
C ARG A 163 10.36 -14.52 0.92
N THR A 164 11.34 -15.01 1.67
CA THR A 164 12.45 -14.19 2.17
C THR A 164 13.79 -14.62 1.58
N SER A 165 14.78 -13.74 1.71
CA SER A 165 16.16 -14.01 1.33
C SER A 165 16.82 -15.14 2.12
N ALA A 166 16.25 -15.53 3.28
CA ALA A 166 16.70 -16.68 4.06
C ALA A 166 16.14 -18.03 3.55
N GLY A 167 15.43 -18.03 2.41
CA GLY A 167 14.80 -19.23 1.85
C GLY A 167 13.53 -19.67 2.59
N ARG A 168 13.01 -18.82 3.50
CA ARG A 168 11.78 -19.13 4.25
C ARG A 168 10.56 -18.71 3.45
N MET A 169 9.49 -19.50 3.59
CA MET A 169 8.19 -19.24 2.99
C MET A 169 7.15 -19.11 4.11
N TYR A 170 6.33 -18.08 4.03
CA TYR A 170 5.33 -17.72 5.03
C TYR A 170 3.96 -17.63 4.37
N GLY A 171 3.04 -18.52 4.76
CA GLY A 171 1.72 -18.64 4.16
C GLY A 171 1.51 -19.99 3.46
N PRO A 172 0.45 -20.12 2.64
CA PRO A 172 -0.54 -19.08 2.35
C PRO A 172 -1.35 -18.74 3.60
N TYR A 173 -1.48 -17.44 3.87
CA TYR A 173 -2.42 -16.91 4.85
C TYR A 173 -3.73 -16.62 4.13
N GLY A 174 -4.85 -17.17 4.59
CA GLY A 174 -6.15 -17.04 3.92
C GLY A 174 -6.47 -18.24 3.03
N SER A 175 -7.46 -18.09 2.15
CA SER A 175 -7.86 -19.14 1.20
C SER A 175 -7.39 -18.79 -0.21
N GLU A 176 -6.63 -19.70 -0.83
CA GLU A 176 -6.16 -19.57 -2.21
C GLU A 176 -7.30 -19.77 -3.23
N SER A 177 -8.19 -18.78 -3.29
CA SER A 177 -9.36 -18.75 -4.17
C SER A 177 -9.30 -17.56 -5.14
N GLY A 178 -9.83 -17.75 -6.34
CA GLY A 178 -9.92 -16.69 -7.36
C GLY A 178 -8.64 -16.49 -8.19
N ALA A 179 -8.44 -15.26 -8.64
CA ALA A 179 -7.35 -14.90 -9.54
C ALA A 179 -6.02 -14.80 -8.76
N ARG A 180 -4.96 -15.43 -9.28
CA ARG A 180 -3.63 -15.40 -8.68
C ARG A 180 -2.83 -14.18 -9.15
N PHE A 181 -2.04 -13.62 -8.25
CA PHE A 181 -0.98 -12.67 -8.58
C PHE A 181 0.33 -13.13 -7.94
N SER A 182 1.44 -12.80 -8.58
CA SER A 182 2.79 -13.09 -8.07
C SER A 182 3.72 -11.96 -8.48
N ILE A 183 4.67 -11.68 -7.61
CA ILE A 183 5.66 -10.65 -7.72
C ILE A 183 7.03 -11.32 -7.71
N PRO A 184 7.93 -10.98 -8.66
CA PRO A 184 9.08 -11.81 -8.97
C PRO A 184 10.04 -11.99 -7.79
N ALA A 185 10.52 -13.24 -7.66
CA ALA A 185 11.62 -13.67 -6.80
C ALA A 185 13.02 -13.35 -7.38
N ALA A 186 13.08 -12.59 -8.48
CA ALA A 186 14.31 -12.39 -9.24
C ALA A 186 15.32 -11.57 -8.41
N GLY A 187 16.49 -12.17 -8.18
CA GLY A 187 17.57 -11.61 -7.39
C GLY A 187 17.91 -10.20 -7.83
N HIS A 188 18.31 -9.37 -6.87
CA HIS A 188 18.55 -7.93 -6.94
C HIS A 188 17.37 -7.04 -6.55
N TYR A 189 16.18 -7.52 -6.22
CA TYR A 189 15.14 -6.65 -5.67
C TYR A 189 14.69 -7.11 -4.29
N CYS A 190 14.27 -6.15 -3.47
CA CYS A 190 13.65 -6.45 -2.20
C CYS A 190 12.45 -5.56 -1.95
N ILE A 191 11.43 -6.17 -1.33
CA ILE A 191 10.21 -5.48 -0.92
C ILE A 191 10.52 -4.76 0.40
N VAL A 192 10.31 -3.44 0.38
CA VAL A 192 10.59 -2.55 1.52
C VAL A 192 9.35 -2.02 2.19
N GLY A 193 8.19 -2.14 1.55
CA GLY A 193 6.94 -1.67 2.12
C GLY A 193 5.76 -1.97 1.22
N PHE A 194 4.60 -1.53 1.69
CA PHE A 194 3.32 -1.83 1.07
C PHE A 194 2.51 -0.56 0.84
N TRP A 195 1.67 -0.61 -0.18
CA TRP A 195 0.64 0.39 -0.46
C TRP A 195 -0.59 -0.34 -0.99
N GLY A 196 -1.73 0.32 -1.09
CA GLY A 196 -2.93 -0.35 -1.57
C GLY A 196 -4.18 0.33 -1.05
N ARG A 197 -5.23 -0.46 -0.82
CA ARG A 197 -6.51 0.02 -0.30
C ARG A 197 -7.05 -0.94 0.74
N SER A 198 -7.64 -0.39 1.79
CA SER A 198 -8.26 -1.16 2.84
C SER A 198 -9.49 -0.47 3.40
N GLY A 199 -10.54 -1.24 3.66
CA GLY A 199 -11.71 -0.87 4.44
C GLY A 199 -11.83 -1.78 5.65
N TRP A 200 -12.83 -2.67 5.61
CA TRP A 200 -13.02 -3.70 6.65
C TRP A 200 -12.11 -4.91 6.43
N LEU A 201 -11.66 -5.10 5.18
CA LEU A 201 -10.72 -6.11 4.73
C LEU A 201 -9.60 -5.42 3.96
N LEU A 202 -8.61 -6.20 3.53
CA LEU A 202 -7.61 -5.74 2.58
C LEU A 202 -8.18 -5.84 1.15
N ASP A 203 -8.63 -4.71 0.60
CA ASP A 203 -9.26 -4.64 -0.72
C ASP A 203 -8.23 -4.80 -1.84
N SER A 204 -7.08 -4.12 -1.73
CA SER A 204 -5.98 -4.25 -2.68
C SER A 204 -4.62 -4.02 -2.04
N ILE A 205 -3.60 -4.61 -2.63
CA ILE A 205 -2.22 -4.51 -2.17
C ILE A 205 -1.26 -4.33 -3.33
N GLY A 206 -0.27 -3.49 -3.13
CA GLY A 206 0.90 -3.29 -3.96
C GLY A 206 2.14 -3.22 -3.08
N VAL A 207 3.31 -3.30 -3.71
CA VAL A 207 4.59 -3.31 -3.00
C VAL A 207 5.47 -2.18 -3.49
N TYR A 208 6.33 -1.75 -2.58
CA TYR A 208 7.48 -0.89 -2.87
C TYR A 208 8.74 -1.75 -2.93
N MET A 209 9.52 -1.63 -3.99
CA MET A 209 10.72 -2.41 -4.25
C MET A 209 11.97 -1.54 -4.38
N LYS A 210 13.12 -2.03 -3.94
CA LYS A 210 14.42 -1.41 -4.25
C LYS A 210 15.44 -2.41 -4.82
N PRO A 211 16.42 -1.94 -5.64
CA PRO A 211 17.43 -2.80 -6.29
C PRO A 211 18.53 -3.39 -5.37
N SER A 212 18.52 -3.10 -4.06
CA SER A 212 19.47 -3.72 -3.12
C SER A 212 19.03 -3.51 -1.67
N CYS A 213 18.76 -4.59 -0.94
CA CYS A 213 18.61 -4.57 0.52
C CYS A 213 19.92 -4.71 1.28
N THR A 214 21.01 -5.09 0.61
CA THR A 214 22.34 -5.06 1.20
C THR A 214 22.81 -3.62 1.31
N SER A 215 22.74 -3.05 2.51
CA SER A 215 23.66 -1.97 2.88
C SER A 215 25.06 -2.55 2.77
N LYS A 216 25.72 -2.35 1.62
CA LYS A 216 27.18 -2.35 1.64
C LYS A 216 27.51 -1.18 2.56
N ARG A 217 27.90 -1.49 3.79
CA ARG A 217 28.65 -0.57 4.62
C ARG A 217 29.89 -0.29 3.80
N THR A 218 29.85 0.75 2.97
CA THR A 218 31.02 1.21 2.24
C THR A 218 31.94 1.74 3.31
N ASN A 219 32.79 0.86 3.86
CA ASN A 219 34.09 1.32 4.32
C ASN A 219 34.70 1.98 3.09
N LYS A 220 34.58 3.30 3.00
CA LYS A 220 35.56 4.10 2.29
C LYS A 220 36.86 3.88 3.05
N GLN A 221 37.49 2.74 2.81
CA GLN A 221 38.88 2.51 3.15
C GLN A 221 39.62 3.45 2.21
N TYR A 222 39.91 4.66 2.68
CA TYR A 222 40.89 5.48 2.00
C TYR A 222 42.18 4.64 1.94
N PRO A 223 42.82 4.52 0.76
CA PRO A 223 44.11 3.89 0.69
C PRO A 223 45.02 4.60 1.70
N PRO A 224 45.87 3.86 2.45
CA PRO A 224 46.84 4.50 3.32
C PRO A 224 47.64 5.52 2.48
N PRO A 225 47.94 6.72 3.02
CA PRO A 225 48.68 7.72 2.28
C PRO A 225 49.95 7.09 1.72
N TYR A 226 50.19 7.30 0.42
CA TYR A 226 51.38 6.80 -0.26
C TYR A 226 52.62 7.17 0.57
N VAL A 227 53.31 6.17 1.09
CA VAL A 227 54.63 6.35 1.68
C VAL A 227 55.55 6.74 0.54
N VAL A 228 55.90 8.03 0.47
CA VAL A 228 56.99 8.50 -0.37
C VAL A 228 58.25 7.82 0.15
N ARG A 229 58.73 6.80 -0.56
CA ARG A 229 60.06 6.25 -0.32
C ARG A 229 61.03 7.35 -0.71
N ASP A 230 61.62 8.00 0.30
CA ASP A 230 62.75 8.87 0.07
C ASP A 230 63.85 8.04 -0.59
N ARG A 231 64.28 8.53 -1.75
CA ARG A 231 65.32 7.92 -2.57
C ARG A 231 66.55 8.81 -2.47
N SER A 232 67.03 9.04 -1.25
CA SER A 232 68.38 9.54 -0.98
C SER A 232 69.28 8.31 -0.76
N SER A 233 69.87 7.79 -1.84
CA SER A 233 71.24 8.10 -2.27
C SER A 233 72.27 7.30 -1.48
N ASN A 234 72.57 6.11 -2.01
CA ASN A 234 73.91 5.52 -1.93
C ASN A 234 74.93 6.58 -2.39
N VAL A 235 75.85 6.94 -1.51
CA VAL A 235 77.15 7.50 -1.87
C VAL A 235 78.18 6.71 -1.09
N TYR A 236 79.22 6.35 -1.84
CA TYR A 236 80.39 5.53 -1.53
C TYR A 236 81.07 5.79 -0.19
#